data_AF-A0A2G3AIE3-F1
#
_entry.id   AF-A0A2G3AIE3-F1
#
_cell.length_a   1.000
_cell.length_b   1.000
_cell.length_c   1.000
_cell.angle_alpha   90.00
_cell.angle_beta   90.00
_cell.angle_gamma   90.00
#
_symmetry.space_group_name_H-M   'P 1'
#
loop_
_entity.id
_entity.type
_entity.pdbx_description
1 polymer ?
#
loop_
_entity_poly.entity_id
_entity_poly.type
_entity_poly.pdbx_seq_one_letter_code
_entity_poly.pdbx_strand_id
1 'polypeptide(L)'
;MWSAATEHQERKFFQRMEQIKILSPATYMWLDKFSLDKWIMYKDDGRRWGAMTTNVSESYNGLLKKVRGLPVTAMVRMTFKALVDRFVE
;
A
#
# COMPACT_ATOMS: atom_id res chain seq x y z
N MET A 1 4.20 1.58 -14.97
CA MET A 1 3.18 0.98 -14.08
C MET A 1 3.64 0.98 -12.63
N TRP A 2 4.68 0.22 -12.27
CA TRP A 2 5.24 0.19 -10.90
C TRP A 2 5.51 1.59 -10.31
N SER A 3 6.19 2.46 -11.06
CA SER A 3 6.51 3.82 -10.62
C SER A 3 5.29 4.72 -10.37
N ALA A 4 4.12 4.39 -10.92
CA ALA A 4 2.87 5.09 -10.61
C ALA A 4 2.23 4.52 -9.34
N ALA A 5 2.21 3.18 -9.20
CA ALA A 5 1.64 2.49 -8.05
C ALA A 5 2.34 2.84 -6.72
N THR A 6 3.66 3.05 -6.73
CA THR A 6 4.46 3.33 -5.52
C THR A 6 4.59 4.81 -5.19
N GLU A 7 3.86 5.69 -5.86
CA GLU A 7 3.99 7.12 -5.64
C GLU A 7 3.20 7.55 -4.39
N HIS A 8 3.83 8.37 -3.55
CA HIS A 8 3.24 8.85 -2.29
C HIS A 8 2.55 10.21 -2.43
N GLN A 9 2.68 10.86 -3.59
CA GLN A 9 2.11 12.17 -3.86
C GLN A 9 1.19 12.11 -5.08
N GLU A 10 -0.04 12.58 -4.92
CA GLU A 10 -1.04 12.64 -5.99
C GLU A 10 -0.52 13.32 -7.25
N ARG A 11 0.16 14.47 -7.10
CA ARG A 11 0.75 15.20 -8.23
C ARG A 11 1.70 14.33 -9.07
N LYS A 12 2.61 13.62 -8.41
CA LYS A 12 3.59 12.78 -9.09
C LYS A 12 2.90 11.56 -9.70
N PHE A 13 1.87 11.02 -9.05
CA PHE A 13 1.09 9.91 -9.59
C PHE A 13 0.47 10.29 -10.94
N PHE A 14 -0.23 11.43 -11.00
CA PHE A 14 -0.85 11.89 -12.26
C PHE A 14 0.18 12.15 -13.35
N GLN A 15 1.35 12.70 -13.01
CA GLN A 15 2.46 12.84 -13.96
C GLN A 15 2.90 11.48 -14.53
N ARG A 16 2.98 10.43 -13.70
CA ARG A 16 3.30 9.07 -14.16
C ARG A 16 2.18 8.46 -15.01
N MET A 17 0.92 8.70 -14.66
CA MET A 17 -0.22 8.20 -15.44
C MET A 17 -0.30 8.82 -16.82
N GLU A 18 -0.02 10.13 -16.95
CA GLU A 18 0.09 10.78 -18.25
C GLU A 18 1.25 10.21 -19.09
N GLN A 19 2.41 9.96 -18.47
CA GLN A 19 3.51 9.27 -19.17
C GLN A 19 3.09 7.88 -19.68
N ILE A 20 2.37 7.10 -18.86
CA ILE A 20 1.87 5.78 -19.27
C ILE A 20 0.87 5.90 -20.42
N LYS A 21 -0.02 6.89 -20.37
CA LYS A 21 -1.01 7.15 -21.43
C LYS A 21 -0.36 7.48 -22.77
N ILE A 22 0.69 8.30 -22.76
CA ILE A 22 1.45 8.66 -23.96
C ILE A 22 2.17 7.43 -24.53
N LEU A 23 2.78 6.61 -23.68
CA LEU A 23 3.54 5.42 -24.11
C LEU A 23 2.64 4.26 -24.57
N SER A 24 1.52 4.04 -23.88
CA SER A 24 0.59 2.95 -24.15
C SER A 24 -0.82 3.30 -23.64
N PRO A 25 -1.70 3.79 -24.53
CA PRO A 25 -3.09 4.03 -24.20
C PRO A 25 -3.81 2.78 -23.67
N ALA A 26 -3.48 1.60 -24.21
CA ALA A 26 -4.05 0.33 -23.77
C ALA A 26 -3.68 0.00 -22.31
N THR A 27 -2.43 0.27 -21.89
CA THR A 27 -2.01 0.10 -20.49
C THR A 27 -2.71 1.07 -19.56
N TYR A 28 -2.88 2.33 -19.99
CA TYR A 28 -3.64 3.32 -19.23
C TYR A 28 -5.10 2.86 -19.02
N MET A 29 -5.79 2.45 -20.09
CA MET A 29 -7.17 1.95 -20.00
C MET A 29 -7.29 0.68 -19.14
N TRP A 30 -6.27 -0.17 -19.12
CA TRP A 30 -6.25 -1.34 -18.25
C TRP A 30 -6.11 -0.94 -16.78
N LEU A 31 -5.23 0.03 -16.48
CA LEU A 31 -5.03 0.54 -15.12
C LEU A 31 -6.25 1.30 -14.57
N ASP A 32 -6.93 2.05 -15.43
CA ASP A 32 -8.11 2.85 -15.06
C ASP A 32 -9.30 1.98 -14.60
N LYS A 33 -9.30 0.68 -14.94
CA LYS A 33 -10.33 -0.27 -14.47
C LYS A 33 -10.19 -0.68 -13.01
N PHE A 34 -9.01 -0.48 -12.40
CA PHE A 34 -8.76 -0.87 -11.01
C PHE A 34 -9.09 0.25 -10.04
N SER A 35 -9.70 -0.09 -8.91
CA SER A 35 -10.03 0.89 -7.88
C SER A 35 -8.74 1.47 -7.29
N LEU A 36 -8.52 2.77 -7.48
CA LEU A 36 -7.29 3.47 -7.12
C LEU A 36 -6.83 3.14 -5.68
N ASP A 37 -7.75 3.23 -4.72
CA ASP A 37 -7.53 2.90 -3.31
C ASP A 37 -6.87 1.53 -3.05
N LYS A 38 -7.05 0.55 -3.95
CA LYS A 38 -6.51 -0.81 -3.80
C LYS A 38 -5.16 -1.04 -4.48
N TRP A 39 -4.68 -0.11 -5.31
CA TRP A 39 -3.43 -0.31 -6.08
C TRP A 39 -2.41 0.83 -6.04
N ILE A 40 -2.78 2.04 -5.56
CA ILE A 40 -1.85 3.18 -5.45
C ILE A 40 -1.57 3.57 -3.99
N MET A 41 -0.29 3.75 -3.66
CA MET A 41 0.16 4.06 -2.31
C MET A 41 -0.33 5.40 -1.76
N TYR A 42 -0.55 6.44 -2.58
CA TYR A 42 -0.98 7.74 -2.03
C TYR A 42 -2.44 7.76 -1.57
N LYS A 43 -3.26 6.79 -1.99
CA LYS A 43 -4.71 6.71 -1.70
C LYS A 43 -5.07 5.45 -0.92
N ASP A 44 -4.08 4.70 -0.46
CA ASP A 44 -4.29 3.46 0.26
C ASP A 44 -4.60 3.70 1.75
N ASP A 45 -4.52 4.95 2.24
CA ASP A 45 -4.73 5.34 3.65
C ASP A 45 -3.91 4.49 4.65
N GLY A 46 -2.75 3.99 4.22
CA GLY A 46 -1.91 3.08 4.99
C GLY A 46 -2.39 1.62 5.00
N ARG A 47 -3.49 1.32 4.29
CA ARG A 47 -3.96 -0.03 4.00
C ARG A 47 -3.11 -0.60 2.89
N ARG A 48 -2.57 -1.80 3.06
CA ARG A 48 -1.58 -2.36 2.12
C ARG A 48 -2.22 -3.36 1.16
N TRP A 49 -3.30 -2.92 0.51
CA TRP A 49 -4.04 -3.73 -0.47
C TRP A 49 -3.15 -4.29 -1.59
N GLY A 50 -2.16 -3.51 -2.02
CA GLY A 50 -1.20 -3.86 -3.07
C GLY A 50 -0.03 -4.74 -2.64
N ALA A 51 -0.05 -5.35 -1.45
CA ALA A 51 1.06 -6.18 -0.91
C ALA A 51 1.32 -7.51 -1.66
N MET A 52 1.08 -7.56 -2.97
CA MET A 52 1.47 -8.69 -3.82
C MET A 52 3.00 -8.83 -3.97
N THR A 53 3.80 -7.80 -3.65
CA THR A 53 5.26 -7.81 -3.91
C THR A 53 6.16 -7.57 -2.70
N THR A 54 5.61 -7.21 -1.53
CA THR A 54 6.41 -7.04 -0.32
C THR A 54 6.01 -8.09 0.69
N ASN A 55 6.99 -8.91 1.09
CA ASN A 55 6.86 -9.92 2.13
C ASN A 55 6.07 -9.32 3.30
N VAL A 56 4.86 -9.82 3.51
CA VAL A 56 3.89 -9.32 4.48
C VAL A 56 4.56 -9.17 5.86
N SER A 57 5.47 -10.08 6.21
CA SER A 57 6.25 -10.03 7.46
C SER A 57 7.17 -8.80 7.59
N GLU A 58 7.87 -8.37 6.54
CA GLU A 58 8.75 -7.19 6.56
C GLU A 58 7.96 -5.91 6.83
N SER A 59 6.75 -5.89 6.29
CA SER A 59 5.80 -4.80 6.41
C SER A 59 5.48 -4.48 7.90
N TYR A 60 5.61 -5.45 8.81
CA TYR A 60 5.33 -5.29 10.25
C TYR A 60 6.56 -5.09 11.13
N ASN A 61 7.78 -5.22 10.61
CA ASN A 61 8.99 -5.11 11.43
C ASN A 61 9.07 -3.78 12.20
N GLY A 62 8.62 -2.67 11.59
CA GLY A 62 8.54 -1.37 12.28
C GLY A 62 7.53 -1.35 13.44
N LEU A 63 6.41 -2.06 13.31
CA LEU A 63 5.40 -2.19 14.37
C LEU A 63 5.94 -3.07 15.51
N LEU A 64 6.50 -4.24 15.17
CA LEU A 64 7.07 -5.18 16.14
C LEU A 64 8.20 -4.54 16.96
N LYS A 65 9.03 -3.70 16.33
CA LYS A 65 10.04 -2.89 17.05
C LYS A 65 9.43 -1.91 18.05
N LYS A 66 8.27 -1.30 17.76
CA LYS A 66 7.59 -0.33 18.64
C LYS A 66 6.90 -0.99 19.84
N VAL A 67 6.39 -2.20 19.68
CA VAL A 67 5.71 -2.94 20.77
C VAL A 67 6.68 -3.77 21.61
N ARG A 68 7.95 -3.84 21.20
CA ARG A 68 9.00 -4.57 21.92
C ARG A 68 9.18 -3.98 23.32
N GLY A 69 9.05 -4.81 24.35
CA GLY A 69 9.16 -4.41 25.75
C GLY A 69 7.83 -4.20 26.47
N LEU A 70 6.70 -4.34 25.77
CA LEU A 70 5.38 -4.40 26.41
C LEU A 70 5.07 -5.81 26.94
N PRO A 71 4.13 -5.96 27.89
CA PRO A 71 3.62 -7.26 28.28
C PRO A 71 3.09 -8.04 27.07
N VAL A 72 3.24 -9.37 27.08
CA VAL A 72 2.85 -10.25 25.95
C VAL A 72 1.42 -9.98 25.48
N THR A 73 0.48 -9.83 26.41
CA THR A 73 -0.93 -9.54 26.11
C THR A 73 -1.11 -8.21 25.37
N ALA A 74 -0.35 -7.17 25.75
CA ALA A 74 -0.40 -5.87 25.09
C ALA A 74 0.20 -5.95 23.67
N MET A 75 1.31 -6.67 23.51
CA MET A 75 1.92 -6.91 22.19
C MET A 75 0.95 -7.60 21.23
N VAL A 76 0.29 -8.67 21.68
CA VAL A 76 -0.67 -9.43 20.85
C VAL A 76 -1.85 -8.54 20.45
N ARG A 77 -2.44 -7.80 21.39
CA ARG A 77 -3.58 -6.90 21.10
C ARG A 77 -3.22 -5.81 20.10
N MET A 78 -2.08 -5.14 20.28
CA MET A 78 -1.64 -4.07 19.38
C MET A 78 -1.30 -4.60 17.98
N THR A 79 -0.64 -5.76 17.91
CA THR A 79 -0.30 -6.39 16.63
C THR A 79 -1.56 -6.82 15.89
N PHE A 80 -2.48 -7.50 16.57
CA PHE A 80 -3.76 -7.93 15.98
C PHE A 80 -4.57 -6.75 15.44
N LYS A 81 -4.74 -5.69 16.25
CA LYS A 81 -5.47 -4.48 15.82
C LYS A 81 -4.84 -3.86 14.56
N ALA A 82 -3.52 -3.71 14.54
CA ALA A 82 -2.83 -3.11 13.39
C ALA A 82 -2.87 -3.99 12.14
N LEU A 83 -2.97 -5.32 12.29
CA LEU A 83 -3.14 -6.25 11.17
C LEU A 83 -4.54 -6.12 10.56
N VAL A 84 -5.57 -6.13 11.41
CA VAL A 84 -6.96 -5.93 10.98
C VAL A 84 -7.11 -4.60 10.26
N ASP A 85 -6.64 -3.51 10.86
CA ASP A 85 -6.77 -2.16 10.30
C ASP A 85 -6.09 -2.00 8.91
N ARG A 86 -5.07 -2.81 8.60
CA ARG A 86 -4.24 -2.66 7.39
C ARG A 86 -4.50 -3.67 6.27
N PHE A 87 -5.08 -4.84 6.58
CA PHE A 87 -5.16 -5.98 5.66
C PHE A 87 -6.54 -6.65 5.60
N VAL A 88 -7.46 -6.31 6.50
CA VAL A 88 -8.83 -6.85 6.51
C VAL A 88 -9.79 -5.77 6.02
N GLU A 89 -10.73 -6.16 5.15
CA GLU A 89 -11.75 -5.28 4.54
C GLU A 89 -12.87 -4.92 5.51
#